data_AF-A0A7G2CGH2-F1
#
_entry.id   AF-A0A7G2CGH2-F1
#
_cell.length_a   1.000
_cell.length_b   1.000
_cell.length_c   1.000
_cell.angle_alpha   90.00
_cell.angle_beta   90.00
_cell.angle_gamma   90.00
#
_symmetry.space_group_name_H-M   'P 1'
#
loop_
_entity.id
_entity.type
_entity.pdbx_description
1 polymer ?
#
loop_
_entity_poly.entity_id
_entity_poly.type
_entity_poly.pdbx_seq_one_letter_code
_entity_poly.pdbx_strand_id
1 'polypeptide(L)'
;MTTEERGVDLVVDVAGPSSLNESIACARRHGTIVAIGVLTMQFPPEGMDYATLLMKQVHLRGLLVGPRKDFEELLDLCAANQIHPVLSPETFTFPQLKEALRQLQSQKHIGKIIIKVE
;
A
#
# COMPACT_ATOMS: atom_id res chain seq x y z
N MET A 1 17.34 -3.49 -1.24
CA MET A 1 17.80 -4.71 -1.93
C MET A 1 16.96 -4.88 -3.19
N THR A 2 17.51 -4.58 -4.37
CA THR A 2 16.91 -4.99 -5.64
C THR A 2 17.79 -6.11 -6.19
N THR A 3 17.16 -7.22 -6.57
CA THR A 3 17.86 -8.35 -7.16
C THR A 3 18.55 -7.86 -8.44
N GLU A 4 19.88 -7.93 -8.47
CA GLU A 4 20.72 -7.66 -9.65
C GLU A 4 20.84 -6.19 -10.11
N GLU A 5 20.78 -5.21 -9.20
CA GLU A 5 21.01 -3.76 -9.49
C GLU A 5 20.04 -3.10 -10.50
N ARG A 6 19.08 -3.86 -11.04
CA ARG A 6 18.16 -3.40 -12.10
C ARG A 6 17.08 -2.44 -11.60
N GLY A 7 16.69 -2.54 -10.32
CA GLY A 7 15.48 -1.90 -9.79
C GLY A 7 14.22 -2.75 -10.00
N VAL A 8 13.07 -2.28 -9.50
CA VAL A 8 11.77 -2.96 -9.63
C VAL A 8 10.90 -2.36 -10.74
N ASP A 9 10.13 -3.20 -11.43
CA ASP A 9 9.18 -2.79 -12.48
C ASP A 9 8.03 -1.92 -11.95
N LEU A 10 7.47 -2.31 -10.80
CA LEU A 10 6.32 -1.70 -10.18
C LEU A 10 6.56 -1.53 -8.68
N VAL A 11 6.39 -0.30 -8.20
CA VAL A 11 6.32 0.02 -6.78
C VAL A 11 4.86 0.32 -6.43
N VAL A 12 4.35 -0.32 -5.38
CA VAL A 12 3.04 0.00 -4.79
C VAL A 12 3.30 0.77 -3.50
N ASP A 13 3.10 2.09 -3.53
CA ASP A 13 3.41 2.98 -2.42
C ASP A 13 2.17 3.26 -1.57
N VAL A 14 2.24 2.86 -0.30
CA VAL A 14 1.21 3.08 0.72
C VAL A 14 1.60 4.13 1.75
N ALA A 15 2.90 4.42 1.89
CA ALA A 15 3.45 5.22 2.97
C ALA A 15 3.31 6.71 2.67
N GLY A 16 3.54 7.12 1.41
CA GLY A 16 3.35 8.48 0.93
C GLY A 16 4.64 9.31 0.93
N PRO A 17 4.59 10.62 1.22
CA PRO A 17 5.71 11.54 0.97
C PRO A 17 7.03 11.17 1.63
N SER A 18 6.97 10.56 2.82
CA SER A 18 8.14 10.18 3.62
C SER A 18 9.01 9.09 2.98
N SER A 19 8.48 8.31 2.04
CA SER A 19 9.18 7.20 1.37
C SER A 19 9.24 7.35 -0.14
N LEU A 20 8.75 8.47 -0.69
CA LEU A 20 8.60 8.65 -2.13
C LEU A 20 9.96 8.60 -2.84
N ASN A 21 10.99 9.17 -2.22
CA ASN A 21 12.32 9.20 -2.81
C ASN A 21 12.98 7.81 -2.82
N GLU A 22 12.71 6.98 -1.82
CA GLU A 22 13.08 5.55 -1.79
C GLU A 22 12.34 4.78 -2.88
N SER A 23 11.05 5.07 -3.08
CA SER A 23 10.25 4.51 -4.19
C SER A 23 10.86 4.87 -5.56
N ILE A 24 11.26 6.13 -5.76
CA ILE A 24 11.97 6.59 -6.98
C ILE A 24 13.35 5.93 -7.13
N ALA A 25 14.08 5.78 -6.03
CA ALA A 25 15.41 5.17 -6.02
C ALA A 25 15.36 3.66 -6.33
N CYS A 26 14.33 2.95 -5.87
CA CYS A 26 14.20 1.50 -6.13
C CYS A 26 13.53 1.17 -7.47
N ALA A 27 12.72 2.07 -8.02
CA ALA A 27 12.15 1.89 -9.36
C ALA A 27 13.25 1.78 -10.43
N ARG A 28 13.09 0.84 -11.35
CA ARG A 28 13.98 0.75 -12.53
C ARG A 28 13.77 1.92 -13.49
N ARG A 29 14.66 2.06 -14.48
CA ARG A 29 14.39 2.94 -15.63
C ARG A 29 13.09 2.54 -16.32
N HIS A 30 12.21 3.48 -16.62
CA HIS A 30 10.85 3.26 -17.14
C HIS A 30 9.95 2.43 -16.21
N GLY A 31 10.27 2.36 -14.91
CA GLY A 31 9.43 1.72 -13.90
C GLY A 31 8.19 2.56 -13.56
N THR A 32 7.22 1.93 -12.91
CA THR A 32 6.00 2.61 -12.45
C THR A 32 5.91 2.61 -10.94
N ILE A 33 5.55 3.74 -10.35
CA ILE A 33 5.16 3.89 -8.95
C ILE A 33 3.67 4.18 -8.94
N VAL A 34 2.90 3.35 -8.25
CA VAL A 34 1.47 3.56 -8.00
C VAL A 34 1.30 3.95 -6.53
N ALA A 35 0.97 5.22 -6.30
CA ALA A 35 0.69 5.76 -4.97
C ALA A 35 -0.79 5.54 -4.63
N ILE A 36 -1.05 4.73 -3.60
CA ILE A 36 -2.41 4.32 -3.19
C ILE A 36 -2.81 4.80 -1.80
N GLY A 37 -1.91 5.45 -1.06
CA GLY A 37 -2.18 5.94 0.29
C GLY A 37 -1.09 6.85 0.84
N VAL A 38 -1.41 7.48 1.98
CA VAL A 38 -0.48 8.32 2.75
C VAL A 38 -0.59 7.93 4.22
N LEU A 39 0.17 6.93 4.65
CA LEU A 39 0.14 6.46 6.05
C LEU A 39 0.88 7.40 7.00
N THR A 40 1.95 8.08 6.54
CA THR A 40 2.78 8.89 7.44
C THR A 40 2.20 10.28 7.71
N MET A 41 1.13 10.68 7.01
CA MET A 41 0.40 11.94 7.20
C MET A 41 1.31 13.18 7.30
N GLN A 42 2.41 13.19 6.54
CA GLN A 42 3.42 14.25 6.61
C GLN A 42 2.98 15.47 5.77
N PHE A 43 2.78 16.60 6.45
CA PHE A 43 2.42 17.88 5.83
C PHE A 43 3.22 19.03 6.48
N PRO A 44 3.96 19.85 5.71
CA PRO A 44 4.13 19.77 4.26
C PRO A 44 4.89 18.50 3.82
N PRO A 45 4.65 17.99 2.60
CA PRO A 45 5.38 16.83 2.10
C PRO A 45 6.87 17.14 1.95
N GLU A 46 7.71 16.10 2.06
CA GLU A 46 9.11 16.22 1.68
C GLU A 46 9.25 16.51 0.17
N GLY A 47 10.37 17.12 -0.19
CA GLY A 47 10.70 17.39 -1.59
C GLY A 47 10.89 16.08 -2.37
N MET A 48 10.30 16.02 -3.56
CA MET A 48 10.50 14.91 -4.50
C MET A 48 11.82 15.08 -5.25
N ASP A 49 12.61 14.00 -5.38
CA ASP A 49 13.80 13.95 -6.23
C ASP A 49 13.40 13.90 -7.72
N TYR A 50 13.10 15.08 -8.25
CA TYR A 50 12.71 15.28 -9.63
C TYR A 50 13.80 14.85 -10.62
N ALA A 51 15.07 15.02 -10.27
CA ALA A 51 16.18 14.68 -11.15
C ALA A 51 16.27 13.17 -11.39
N THR A 52 16.18 12.38 -10.32
CA THR A 52 16.19 10.91 -10.45
C THR A 52 14.93 10.40 -11.16
N LEU A 53 13.76 10.96 -10.86
CA LEU A 53 12.51 10.63 -11.55
C LEU A 53 12.65 10.85 -13.07
N LEU A 54 13.19 12.01 -13.48
CA LEU A 54 13.40 12.36 -14.88
C LEU A 54 14.44 11.46 -15.55
N MET A 55 15.60 11.29 -14.93
CA MET A 55 16.72 10.51 -15.50
C MET A 55 16.40 9.02 -15.63
N LYS A 56 15.54 8.51 -14.75
CA LYS A 56 15.02 7.15 -14.85
C LYS A 56 13.74 7.04 -15.67
N GLN A 57 13.12 8.15 -16.08
CA GLN A 57 11.85 8.15 -16.81
C GLN A 57 10.76 7.35 -16.05
N VAL A 58 10.70 7.54 -14.72
CA VAL A 58 9.75 6.83 -13.86
C VAL A 58 8.34 7.41 -14.05
N HIS A 59 7.35 6.53 -14.14
CA HIS A 59 5.94 6.91 -14.15
C HIS A 59 5.40 6.95 -12.73
N LEU A 60 4.95 8.10 -12.25
CA LEU A 60 4.25 8.23 -10.97
C LEU A 60 2.75 8.39 -11.21
N ARG A 61 1.95 7.47 -10.66
CA ARG A 61 0.49 7.46 -10.79
C ARG A 61 -0.18 7.43 -9.43
N GLY A 62 -1.04 8.41 -9.17
CA GLY A 62 -2.00 8.33 -8.07
C GLY A 62 -3.15 7.39 -8.43
N LEU A 63 -3.56 6.54 -7.49
CA LEU A 63 -4.70 5.65 -7.65
C LEU A 63 -5.50 5.56 -6.35
N LEU A 64 -6.73 6.07 -6.37
CA LEU A 64 -7.68 5.96 -5.26
C LEU A 64 -8.85 5.10 -5.70
N VAL A 65 -9.05 3.99 -4.99
CA VAL A 65 -10.10 2.99 -5.25
C VAL A 65 -10.23 2.64 -6.74
N GLY A 66 -11.30 1.95 -7.13
CA GLY A 66 -11.53 1.58 -8.51
C GLY A 66 -13.02 1.43 -8.82
N PRO A 67 -13.37 1.33 -10.11
CA PRO A 67 -14.70 0.93 -10.54
C PRO A 67 -15.16 -0.38 -9.90
N ARG A 68 -16.49 -0.55 -9.77
CA ARG A 68 -17.09 -1.81 -9.32
C ARG A 68 -16.62 -3.02 -10.13
N LYS A 69 -16.49 -2.85 -11.45
CA LYS A 69 -16.05 -3.91 -12.36
C LYS A 69 -14.67 -4.45 -11.98
N ASP A 70 -13.71 -3.55 -11.71
CA ASP A 70 -12.36 -3.94 -11.27
C ASP A 70 -12.40 -4.73 -9.95
N PHE A 71 -13.33 -4.39 -9.05
CA PHE A 71 -13.52 -5.15 -7.81
C PHE A 71 -14.13 -6.54 -8.06
N GLU A 72 -15.09 -6.67 -8.98
CA GLU A 72 -15.64 -7.97 -9.38
C GLU A 72 -14.56 -8.85 -10.01
N GLU A 73 -13.73 -8.31 -10.91
CA GLU A 73 -12.58 -9.00 -11.50
C GLU A 73 -11.53 -9.41 -10.44
N LEU A 74 -11.29 -8.57 -9.44
CA LEU A 74 -10.43 -8.91 -8.30
C LEU A 74 -10.99 -10.08 -7.49
N LEU A 75 -12.31 -10.13 -7.26
CA LEU A 75 -12.93 -11.23 -6.52
C LEU A 75 -12.80 -12.55 -7.29
N ASP A 76 -13.01 -12.53 -8.61
CA ASP A 76 -12.81 -13.71 -9.47
C ASP A 76 -11.36 -14.19 -9.44
N LEU A 77 -10.39 -13.26 -9.52
CA LEU A 77 -8.96 -13.57 -9.40
C LEU A 77 -8.65 -14.20 -8.04
N CYS A 78 -9.18 -13.65 -6.95
CA CYS A 78 -8.97 -14.17 -5.60
C CYS A 78 -9.53 -15.58 -5.46
N ALA A 79 -10.74 -15.84 -5.97
CA ALA A 79 -11.37 -17.15 -5.92
C ALA A 79 -10.57 -18.19 -6.73
N ALA A 80 -10.16 -17.84 -7.95
CA ALA A 80 -9.40 -18.74 -8.82
C ALA A 80 -8.02 -19.11 -8.26
N ASN A 81 -7.38 -18.20 -7.50
CA ASN A 81 -6.02 -18.37 -7.00
C ASN A 81 -5.93 -18.66 -5.49
N GLN A 82 -7.06 -18.87 -4.82
CA GLN A 82 -7.13 -19.08 -3.36
C GLN A 82 -6.41 -17.96 -2.57
N ILE A 83 -6.58 -16.72 -3.01
CA ILE A 83 -6.05 -15.55 -2.32
C ILE A 83 -7.00 -15.21 -1.18
N HIS A 84 -6.50 -15.32 0.05
CA HIS A 84 -7.26 -15.01 1.26
C HIS A 84 -6.65 -13.79 1.96
N PRO A 85 -7.49 -12.95 2.61
CA PRO A 85 -6.97 -11.86 3.43
C PRO A 85 -6.16 -12.43 4.60
N VAL A 86 -5.00 -11.83 4.87
CA VAL A 86 -4.27 -12.10 6.11
C VAL A 86 -5.04 -11.46 7.26
N LEU A 87 -5.47 -12.28 8.21
CA LEU A 87 -6.25 -11.83 9.37
C LEU A 87 -5.32 -11.61 10.57
N SER A 88 -5.64 -10.60 11.38
CA SER A 88 -5.04 -10.49 12.71
C SER A 88 -5.46 -11.70 13.56
N PRO A 89 -4.59 -12.27 14.41
CA PRO A 89 -4.93 -13.42 15.25
C PRO A 89 -6.12 -13.16 16.19
N GLU A 90 -6.29 -11.92 16.63
CA GLU A 90 -7.36 -11.52 17.55
C GLU A 90 -8.62 -11.09 16.78
N THR A 91 -9.77 -11.62 17.22
CA THR A 91 -11.09 -11.17 16.79
C THR A 91 -11.79 -10.46 17.94
N PHE A 92 -12.31 -9.27 17.66
CA PHE A 92 -13.05 -8.45 18.63
C PHE A 92 -14.54 -8.59 18.41
N THR A 93 -15.34 -8.44 19.46
CA THR A 93 -16.79 -8.24 19.32
C THR A 93 -17.11 -6.76 19.14
N PHE A 94 -18.31 -6.43 18.66
CA PHE A 94 -18.72 -5.03 18.52
C PHE A 94 -18.59 -4.19 19.81
N PRO A 95 -18.93 -4.69 21.02
CA PRO A 95 -18.65 -3.99 22.28
C PRO A 95 -17.17 -3.67 22.52
N GLN A 96 -16.25 -4.44 21.94
CA GLN A 96 -14.80 -4.25 22.05
C GLN A 96 -14.22 -3.34 20.95
N LEU A 97 -15.06 -2.67 20.14
CA LEU A 97 -14.63 -1.79 19.05
C LEU A 97 -13.54 -0.78 19.46
N LYS A 98 -13.65 -0.19 20.67
CA LYS A 98 -12.64 0.76 21.16
C LYS A 98 -11.26 0.12 21.31
N GLU A 99 -11.19 -1.14 21.73
CA GLU A 99 -9.93 -1.87 21.87
C GLU A 99 -9.37 -2.26 20.50
N ALA A 100 -10.22 -2.73 19.60
CA ALA A 100 -9.86 -3.00 18.21
C ALA A 100 -9.22 -1.76 17.53
N LEU A 101 -9.81 -0.57 17.74
CA LEU A 101 -9.29 0.68 17.20
C LEU A 101 -7.96 1.11 17.85
N ARG A 102 -7.74 0.82 19.13
CA ARG A 102 -6.42 1.04 19.78
C ARG A 102 -5.35 0.14 19.18
N GLN A 103 -5.66 -1.13 18.92
CA GLN A 103 -4.74 -2.04 18.25
C GLN A 103 -4.43 -1.57 16.83
N LEU A 104 -5.44 -1.10 16.09
CA LEU A 104 -5.26 -0.48 14.77
C LEU A 104 -4.28 0.70 14.84
N GLN A 105 -4.53 1.64 15.76
CA GLN A 105 -3.72 2.84 15.97
C GLN A 105 -2.28 2.52 16.37
N SER A 106 -2.06 1.43 17.12
CA SER A 106 -0.71 1.02 17.53
C SER A 106 0.20 0.61 16.38
N GLN A 107 -0.37 0.29 15.20
CA GLN A 107 0.33 -0.21 14.01
C GLN A 107 1.16 -1.49 14.25
N LYS A 108 0.92 -2.21 15.35
CA LYS A 108 1.63 -3.46 15.70
C LYS A 108 0.96 -4.73 15.15
N HIS A 109 -0.21 -4.59 14.54
CA HIS A 109 -0.94 -5.73 13.98
C HIS A 109 -0.42 -6.07 12.58
N ILE A 110 -0.47 -7.35 12.23
CA ILE A 110 -0.27 -7.83 10.86
C ILE A 110 -1.63 -8.27 10.32
N GLY A 111 -1.95 -7.88 9.10
CA GLY A 111 -3.21 -8.26 8.44
C GLY A 111 -4.38 -7.35 8.84
N LYS A 112 -5.59 -7.91 8.80
CA LYS A 112 -6.85 -7.19 9.04
C LYS A 112 -7.41 -7.51 10.43
N ILE A 113 -7.69 -6.47 11.22
CA ILE A 113 -8.41 -6.59 12.49
C ILE A 113 -9.87 -6.90 12.20
N ILE A 114 -10.40 -7.94 12.86
CA ILE A 114 -11.77 -8.42 12.64
C ILE A 114 -12.67 -8.00 13.79
N ILE A 115 -13.85 -7.49 13.44
CA ILE A 115 -14.93 -7.17 14.37
C ILE A 115 -16.12 -8.06 14.02
N LYS A 116 -16.47 -8.94 14.94
CA LYS A 116 -17.68 -9.75 14.87
C LYS A 116 -18.87 -8.91 15.32
N VAL A 117 -19.80 -8.72 14.40
CA VAL A 117 -21.16 -8.21 14.64
C VAL A 117 -22.09 -9.41 14.71
N GLU A 118 -22.94 -9.46 15.73
CA GLU A 118 -24.01 -10.44 15.88
C GLU A 118 -25.26 -10.02 15.10
#